data_AF-A0A2T2WMD4-F1
#
_entry.id   AF-A0A2T2WMD4-F1
#
_cell.length_a   1.000
_cell.length_b   1.000
_cell.length_c   1.000
_cell.angle_alpha   90.00
_cell.angle_beta   90.00
_cell.angle_gamma   90.00
#
_symmetry.space_group_name_H-M   'P 1'
#
loop_
_entity.id
_entity.type
_entity.pdbx_description
1 polymer ?
#
loop_
_entity_poly.entity_id
_entity_poly.type
_entity_poly.pdbx_seq_one_letter_code
_entity_poly.pdbx_strand_id
1 'polypeptide(L)'
;MKRFPYPFRFQLATNDCAPACVMAIGDYHGVAVNIHQLRDALLADNAAGTAISNFQRLSTWFDVQLGRTDQNKPDLVTTPYIAYWPEQSHYVVVWRVTASTVILGDPAVGVVRMSRRDFSQSWNGIVIVLRPGDSSDPSFVRQPQHLGSLILRLFRPQWYRLALLAIPATALGILNAVFAVAFPYFLQNLAELVRFTLAFVAISLMLSVVTSGLTAFVKRRMALDIVRDLVPTLQYLSPQFYTVGDAYTRFQDVQHVVDAFTGLARDLPYALMIWIGALWYLTERASTVAAVMLGLLVAIIVCLSPFVRRVRNYFYLIRLRTANLNNLLVHSWGGRLDTIYTPWQELVTTTFRQALWNIPITTVMQQTSSLGIVAVGFFAGLHSHRFGMAPLLSLIFLVNYMIGATYALYQK
;
A
#
# COMPACT_ATOMS: atom_id res chain seq x y z
N MET A 1 -5.47 6.18 -23.64
CA MET A 1 -5.15 6.28 -22.19
C MET A 1 -5.15 7.75 -21.80
N LYS A 2 -6.00 8.19 -20.86
CA LYS A 2 -5.95 9.58 -20.36
C LYS A 2 -4.58 9.79 -19.69
N ARG A 3 -3.68 10.55 -20.30
CA ARG A 3 -2.42 10.97 -19.67
C ARG A 3 -2.80 11.71 -18.39
N PHE A 4 -2.31 11.24 -17.24
CA PHE A 4 -2.39 12.03 -16.00
C PHE A 4 -1.79 13.41 -16.32
N PRO A 5 -2.45 14.54 -15.97
CA PRO A 5 -1.94 15.86 -16.33
C PRO A 5 -0.57 16.14 -15.70
N TYR A 6 -0.27 15.47 -14.58
CA TYR A 6 0.95 15.62 -13.80
C TYR A 6 1.50 14.23 -13.45
N PRO A 7 2.24 13.57 -14.37
CA PRO A 7 2.91 12.32 -14.07
C PRO A 7 3.88 12.49 -12.90
N PHE A 8 4.12 11.44 -12.14
CA PHE A 8 5.20 11.42 -11.16
C PHE A 8 5.64 9.97 -10.96
N ARG A 9 6.87 9.79 -10.49
CA ARG A 9 7.41 8.48 -10.12
C ARG A 9 7.99 8.58 -8.73
N PHE A 10 7.73 7.56 -7.92
CA PHE A 10 8.32 7.48 -6.61
C PHE A 10 9.76 7.02 -6.71
N GLN A 11 10.62 7.61 -5.89
CA GLN A 11 12.01 7.16 -5.77
C GLN A 11 12.04 5.76 -5.17
N LEU A 12 12.78 4.85 -5.80
CA LEU A 12 12.87 3.45 -5.34
C LEU A 12 13.98 3.27 -4.30
N ALA A 13 15.04 4.07 -4.37
CA ALA A 13 16.13 4.17 -3.41
C ALA A 13 16.28 5.62 -2.92
N THR A 14 17.10 5.83 -1.89
CA THR A 14 17.36 7.16 -1.31
C THR A 14 17.86 8.18 -2.35
N ASN A 15 18.74 7.76 -3.27
CA ASN A 15 19.36 8.65 -4.27
C ASN A 15 18.61 8.70 -5.61
N ASP A 16 17.36 8.22 -5.68
CA ASP A 16 16.59 8.15 -6.93
C ASP A 16 15.77 9.41 -7.24
N CYS A 17 15.85 10.49 -6.46
CA CYS A 17 15.02 11.67 -6.69
C CYS A 17 15.21 12.29 -8.10
N ALA A 18 16.46 12.41 -8.57
CA ALA A 18 16.77 12.87 -9.92
C ALA A 18 16.30 11.87 -11.01
N PRO A 19 16.69 10.57 -11.00
CA PRO A 19 16.16 9.57 -11.93
C PRO A 19 14.62 9.55 -12.00
N ALA A 20 13.94 9.65 -10.86
CA ALA A 20 12.49 9.66 -10.77
C ALA A 20 11.87 10.90 -11.42
N CYS A 21 12.48 12.08 -11.24
CA CYS A 21 12.07 13.31 -11.93
C CYS A 21 12.19 13.16 -13.45
N VAL A 22 13.32 12.62 -13.93
CA VAL A 22 13.55 12.40 -15.37
C VAL A 22 12.53 11.41 -15.95
N MET A 23 12.24 10.31 -15.26
CA MET A 23 11.20 9.37 -15.69
C MET A 23 9.80 10.02 -15.74
N ALA A 24 9.49 10.92 -14.80
CA ALA A 24 8.21 11.62 -14.79
C ALA A 24 8.07 12.59 -15.98
N ILE A 25 9.14 13.30 -16.33
CA ILE A 25 9.21 14.13 -17.54
C ILE A 25 9.12 13.26 -18.81
N GLY A 26 9.83 12.12 -18.83
CA GLY A 26 9.73 11.14 -19.90
C GLY A 26 8.29 10.63 -20.09
N ASP A 27 7.60 10.28 -19.01
CA ASP A 27 6.19 9.87 -19.04
C ASP A 27 5.25 10.96 -19.56
N TYR A 28 5.56 12.24 -19.28
CA TYR A 28 4.78 13.38 -19.79
C TYR A 28 4.94 13.57 -21.29
N HIS A 29 6.17 13.50 -21.79
CA HIS A 29 6.46 13.64 -23.21
C HIS A 29 6.24 12.36 -24.02
N GLY A 30 6.16 11.20 -23.37
CA GLY A 30 6.08 9.89 -24.03
C GLY A 30 7.44 9.28 -24.39
N VAL A 31 8.53 9.74 -23.78
CA VAL A 31 9.89 9.18 -23.92
C VAL A 31 10.07 8.09 -22.87
N ALA A 32 10.30 6.83 -23.26
CA ALA A 32 10.55 5.79 -22.27
C ALA A 32 12.03 5.70 -21.92
N VAL A 33 12.30 5.82 -20.63
CA VAL A 33 13.62 5.71 -20.03
C VAL A 33 13.54 4.69 -18.90
N ASN A 34 14.55 3.83 -18.80
CA ASN A 34 14.66 2.85 -17.72
C ASN A 34 15.40 3.48 -16.54
N ILE A 35 14.91 3.28 -15.32
CA ILE A 35 15.57 3.76 -14.10
C ILE A 35 17.04 3.29 -14.00
N HIS A 36 17.36 2.08 -14.46
CA HIS A 36 18.72 1.57 -14.46
C HIS A 36 19.65 2.39 -15.36
N GLN A 37 19.22 2.70 -16.59
CA GLN A 37 19.97 3.54 -17.52
C GLN A 37 20.14 4.97 -16.97
N LEU A 38 19.11 5.50 -16.31
CA LEU A 38 19.17 6.82 -15.70
C LEU A 38 20.14 6.86 -14.52
N ARG A 39 20.22 5.82 -13.69
CA ARG A 39 21.19 5.74 -12.60
C ARG A 39 22.62 5.73 -13.14
N ASP A 40 22.88 4.97 -14.20
CA ASP A 40 24.18 4.91 -14.85
C ASP A 40 24.57 6.25 -15.50
N ALA A 41 23.59 6.95 -16.11
CA ALA A 41 23.83 8.25 -16.74
C ALA A 41 24.01 9.38 -15.72
N LEU A 42 23.17 9.42 -14.68
CA LEU A 42 23.15 10.50 -13.69
C LEU A 42 24.22 10.36 -12.61
N LEU A 43 24.81 9.17 -12.45
CA LEU A 43 25.91 8.90 -11.51
C LEU A 43 25.62 9.46 -10.12
N ALA A 44 24.48 9.11 -9.52
CA ALA A 44 24.16 9.58 -8.18
C ALA A 44 25.10 8.93 -7.14
N ASP A 45 25.59 9.75 -6.21
CA ASP A 45 26.46 9.34 -5.12
C ASP A 45 25.70 9.41 -3.79
N ASN A 46 25.92 8.44 -2.90
CA ASN A 46 25.43 8.42 -1.52
C ASN A 46 25.81 9.67 -0.70
N ALA A 47 26.96 10.31 -0.98
CA ALA A 47 27.42 11.48 -0.22
C ALA A 47 26.88 12.81 -0.76
N ALA A 48 26.67 12.91 -2.08
CA ALA A 48 26.39 14.19 -2.76
C ALA A 48 25.12 14.18 -3.63
N GLY A 49 24.42 13.05 -3.73
CA GLY A 49 23.30 12.86 -4.64
C GLY A 49 23.72 12.93 -6.11
N THR A 50 22.81 13.39 -6.97
CA THR A 50 23.10 13.63 -8.39
C THR A 50 23.61 15.05 -8.59
N ALA A 51 24.79 15.21 -9.18
CA ALA A 51 25.29 16.52 -9.59
C ALA A 51 24.49 17.07 -10.79
N ILE A 52 24.20 18.37 -10.79
CA ILE A 52 23.41 19.02 -11.86
C ILE A 52 24.07 18.86 -13.23
N SER A 53 25.40 18.89 -13.31
CA SER A 53 26.16 18.69 -14.55
C SER A 53 25.93 17.30 -15.18
N ASN A 54 25.62 16.28 -14.37
CA ASN A 54 25.38 14.93 -14.88
C ASN A 54 24.08 14.84 -15.71
N PHE A 55 23.14 15.78 -15.57
CA PHE A 55 21.97 15.83 -16.44
C PHE A 55 22.33 16.03 -17.92
N GLN A 56 23.49 16.63 -18.24
CA GLN A 56 23.95 16.75 -19.63
C GLN A 56 24.16 15.37 -20.30
N ARG A 57 24.41 14.32 -19.52
CA ARG A 57 24.58 12.93 -20.01
C ARG A 57 23.25 12.31 -20.46
N LEU A 58 22.12 12.98 -20.21
CA LEU A 58 20.81 12.57 -20.70
C LEU A 58 20.54 13.02 -22.15
N SER A 59 21.52 13.66 -22.80
CA SER A 59 21.42 14.13 -24.19
C SER A 59 21.04 13.04 -25.20
N THR A 60 21.30 11.77 -24.86
CA THR A 60 20.87 10.59 -25.63
C THR A 60 19.33 10.48 -25.75
N TRP A 61 18.58 10.98 -24.76
CA TRP A 61 17.11 10.88 -24.71
C TRP A 61 16.40 12.22 -24.80
N PHE A 62 17.06 13.29 -24.34
CA PHE A 62 16.45 14.61 -24.20
C PHE A 62 17.36 15.72 -24.75
N ASP A 63 16.78 16.79 -25.28
CA ASP A 63 17.44 18.09 -25.33
C ASP A 63 17.49 18.65 -23.90
N VAL A 64 18.70 18.81 -23.36
CA VAL A 64 18.95 19.17 -21.97
C VAL A 64 19.39 20.62 -21.88
N GLN A 65 18.61 21.44 -21.16
CA GLN A 65 18.96 22.83 -20.88
C GLN A 65 19.09 23.03 -19.37
N LEU A 66 20.30 23.39 -18.95
CA LEU A 66 20.62 23.71 -17.55
C LEU A 66 20.71 25.22 -17.41
N GLY A 67 20.07 25.78 -16.39
CA GLY A 67 20.08 27.22 -16.18
C GLY A 67 19.80 27.61 -14.74
N ARG A 68 19.91 28.91 -14.48
CA ARG A 68 19.51 29.53 -13.23
C ARG A 68 18.66 30.76 -13.53
N THR A 69 17.58 30.94 -12.80
CA THR A 69 16.68 32.09 -12.90
C THR A 69 16.46 32.73 -11.53
N ASP A 70 15.74 33.86 -11.49
CA ASP A 70 15.29 34.50 -10.26
C ASP A 70 14.31 33.58 -9.51
N GLN A 71 14.69 33.19 -8.29
CA GLN A 71 13.90 32.31 -7.42
C GLN A 71 12.50 32.87 -7.10
N ASN A 72 12.31 34.19 -7.17
CA ASN A 72 11.02 34.85 -6.94
C ASN A 72 10.09 34.82 -8.18
N LYS A 73 10.62 34.42 -9.33
CA LYS A 73 9.92 34.40 -10.63
C LYS A 73 9.92 33.01 -11.27
N PRO A 74 9.34 31.99 -10.59
CA PRO A 74 9.26 30.63 -11.12
C PRO A 74 8.44 30.52 -12.41
N ASP A 75 7.60 31.52 -12.71
CA ASP A 75 6.78 31.63 -13.91
C ASP A 75 7.55 32.05 -15.18
N LEU A 76 8.80 32.51 -15.06
CA LEU A 76 9.63 32.83 -16.23
C LEU A 76 10.12 31.60 -16.99
N VAL A 77 10.03 30.41 -16.39
CA VAL A 77 10.52 29.16 -16.98
C VAL A 77 9.36 28.41 -17.60
N THR A 78 9.59 27.88 -18.81
CA THR A 78 8.62 27.01 -19.47
C THR A 78 8.47 25.69 -18.69
N THR A 79 7.26 25.39 -18.23
CA THR A 79 6.93 24.11 -17.59
C THR A 79 6.68 22.99 -18.63
N PRO A 80 6.99 21.72 -18.31
CA PRO A 80 7.56 21.25 -17.06
C PRO A 80 9.08 21.39 -16.98
N TYR A 81 9.61 21.60 -15.79
CA TYR A 81 11.07 21.62 -15.53
C TYR A 81 11.38 20.95 -14.19
N ILE A 82 12.62 20.52 -13.99
CA ILE A 82 13.10 19.98 -12.72
C ILE A 82 13.76 21.12 -11.94
N ALA A 83 13.36 21.27 -10.68
CA ALA A 83 13.92 22.21 -9.71
C ALA A 83 14.77 21.47 -8.68
N TYR A 84 15.77 22.17 -8.12
CA TYR A 84 16.63 21.67 -7.05
C TYR A 84 16.41 22.44 -5.75
N TRP A 85 16.18 21.72 -4.66
CA TRP A 85 16.07 22.25 -3.30
C TRP A 85 17.38 22.00 -2.54
N PRO A 86 18.22 23.03 -2.33
CA PRO A 86 19.57 22.85 -1.81
C PRO A 86 19.60 22.42 -0.34
N GLU A 87 18.65 22.87 0.49
CA GLU A 87 18.63 22.52 1.91
C GLU A 87 18.42 21.02 2.15
N GLN A 88 17.71 20.35 1.23
CA GLN A 88 17.39 18.93 1.32
C GLN A 88 18.15 18.08 0.31
N SER A 89 19.01 18.70 -0.52
CA SER A 89 19.64 18.07 -1.68
C SER A 89 18.64 17.27 -2.54
N HIS A 90 17.47 17.86 -2.81
CA HIS A 90 16.33 17.14 -3.39
C HIS A 90 15.90 17.71 -4.75
N TYR A 91 15.49 16.84 -5.66
CA TYR A 91 14.98 17.20 -6.97
C TYR A 91 13.48 16.99 -7.05
N VAL A 92 12.77 17.96 -7.62
CA VAL A 92 11.31 17.90 -7.85
C VAL A 92 10.93 18.38 -9.23
N VAL A 93 9.85 17.85 -9.79
CA VAL A 93 9.31 18.33 -11.07
C VAL A 93 8.32 19.45 -10.82
N VAL A 94 8.48 20.59 -11.49
CA VAL A 94 7.50 21.67 -11.53
C VAL A 94 6.61 21.48 -12.75
N TRP A 95 5.33 21.19 -12.52
CA TRP A 95 4.37 20.93 -13.57
C TRP A 95 3.62 22.18 -14.02
N ARG A 96 3.28 23.06 -13.07
CA ARG A 96 2.50 24.26 -13.35
C ARG A 96 2.79 25.32 -12.30
N VAL A 97 3.01 26.54 -12.76
CA VAL A 97 3.12 27.73 -11.93
C VAL A 97 1.92 28.64 -12.19
N THR A 98 1.32 29.17 -11.13
CA THR A 98 0.24 30.18 -11.18
C THR A 98 0.61 31.37 -10.32
N ALA A 99 -0.23 32.41 -10.28
CA ALA A 99 0.02 33.60 -9.46
C ALA A 99 0.26 33.27 -7.98
N SER A 100 -0.48 32.31 -7.41
CA SER A 100 -0.43 31.98 -5.97
C SER A 100 0.07 30.57 -5.66
N THR A 101 0.03 29.64 -6.62
CA THR A 101 0.31 28.21 -6.35
C THR A 101 1.25 27.60 -7.38
N VAL A 102 2.01 26.60 -6.92
CA VAL A 102 2.91 25.76 -7.72
C VAL A 102 2.48 24.31 -7.56
N ILE A 103 2.29 23.61 -8.69
CA ILE A 103 2.02 22.17 -8.74
C ILE A 103 3.32 21.44 -8.99
N LEU A 104 3.67 20.55 -8.06
CA LEU A 104 4.93 19.81 -8.04
C LEU A 104 4.66 18.31 -8.17
N GLY A 105 5.54 17.60 -8.86
CA GLY A 105 5.71 16.16 -8.77
C GLY A 105 6.96 15.87 -7.98
N ASP A 106 6.79 15.58 -6.69
CA ASP A 106 7.88 15.24 -5.78
C ASP A 106 8.10 13.71 -5.77
N PRO A 107 9.29 13.19 -6.12
CA PRO A 107 9.58 11.76 -6.05
C PRO A 107 9.41 11.13 -4.67
N ALA A 108 9.54 11.94 -3.63
CA ALA A 108 9.38 11.53 -2.25
C ALA A 108 7.98 11.81 -1.71
N VAL A 109 7.04 12.43 -2.43
CA VAL A 109 5.71 12.77 -1.86
C VAL A 109 4.58 12.46 -2.84
N GLY A 110 4.81 12.65 -4.13
CA GLY A 110 3.83 12.54 -5.19
C GLY A 110 3.44 13.93 -5.69
N VAL A 111 2.22 14.09 -6.19
CA VAL A 111 1.77 15.41 -6.67
C VAL A 111 1.35 16.29 -5.50
N VAL A 112 2.07 17.39 -5.30
CA VAL A 112 1.84 18.35 -4.21
C VAL A 112 1.46 19.72 -4.79
N ARG A 113 0.60 20.44 -4.07
CA ARG A 113 0.34 21.86 -4.31
C ARG A 113 0.96 22.66 -3.18
N MET A 114 1.84 23.59 -3.53
CA MET A 114 2.53 24.45 -2.58
C MET A 114 2.25 25.92 -2.93
N SER A 115 2.29 26.82 -1.94
CA SER A 115 2.20 28.24 -2.22
C SER A 115 3.42 28.71 -3.00
N ARG A 116 3.26 29.74 -3.86
CA ARG A 116 4.38 30.32 -4.61
C ARG A 116 5.48 30.82 -3.66
N ARG A 117 5.10 31.37 -2.51
CA ARG A 117 6.02 31.87 -1.49
C ARG A 117 6.89 30.75 -0.93
N ASP A 118 6.27 29.67 -0.47
CA ASP A 118 7.01 28.56 0.16
C ASP A 118 7.93 27.89 -0.88
N PHE A 119 7.47 27.74 -2.14
CA PHE A 119 8.32 27.24 -3.21
C PHE A 119 9.55 28.11 -3.44
N SER A 120 9.38 29.43 -3.56
CA SER A 120 10.47 30.37 -3.75
C SER A 120 11.45 30.43 -2.58
N GLN A 121 11.02 30.05 -1.37
CA GLN A 121 11.91 29.92 -0.22
C GLN A 121 12.77 28.64 -0.28
N SER A 122 12.19 27.52 -0.73
CA SER A 122 12.91 26.24 -0.83
C SER A 122 13.78 26.11 -2.08
N TRP A 123 13.55 26.91 -3.11
CA TRP A 123 14.20 26.82 -4.42
C TRP A 123 15.25 27.92 -4.62
N ASN A 124 16.43 27.56 -5.13
CA ASN A 124 17.56 28.49 -5.31
C ASN A 124 17.70 29.06 -6.73
N GLY A 125 16.67 28.87 -7.57
CA GLY A 125 16.65 29.33 -8.95
C GLY A 125 17.21 28.34 -9.97
N ILE A 126 17.77 27.20 -9.57
CA ILE A 126 18.32 26.19 -10.51
C ILE A 126 17.20 25.48 -11.26
N VAL A 127 17.35 25.41 -12.58
CA VAL A 127 16.36 24.85 -13.50
C VAL A 127 17.03 23.87 -14.44
N ILE A 128 16.39 22.72 -14.61
CA ILE A 128 16.76 21.71 -15.59
C ILE A 128 15.53 21.48 -16.47
N VAL A 129 15.60 21.90 -17.73
CA VAL A 129 14.56 21.66 -18.72
C VAL A 129 14.99 20.48 -19.58
N LEU A 130 14.10 19.49 -19.71
CA LEU A 130 14.31 18.33 -20.57
C LEU A 130 13.20 18.32 -21.61
N ARG A 131 13.57 18.47 -22.88
CA ARG A 131 12.66 18.32 -24.02
C ARG A 131 12.96 17.02 -24.75
N PRO A 132 12.00 16.39 -25.44
CA PRO A 132 12.31 15.23 -26.28
C PRO A 132 13.41 15.57 -27.29
N GLY A 133 14.45 14.74 -27.36
CA GLY A 133 15.50 14.91 -28.37
C GLY A 133 15.03 14.49 -29.77
N ASP A 134 15.74 14.97 -30.81
CA ASP A 134 15.44 14.70 -32.22
C ASP A 134 15.55 13.20 -32.59
N SER A 135 16.33 12.44 -31.82
CA SER A 135 16.57 11.00 -32.01
C SER A 135 15.69 10.12 -31.13
N SER A 136 14.42 10.46 -30.92
CA SER A 136 13.47 9.59 -30.21
C SER A 136 13.15 8.36 -31.06
N ASP A 137 14.14 7.47 -31.17
CA ASP A 137 14.08 6.19 -31.84
C ASP A 137 12.90 5.38 -31.25
N PRO A 138 11.98 4.87 -32.09
CA PRO A 138 10.87 4.04 -31.64
C PRO A 138 11.29 2.78 -30.87
N SER A 139 12.58 2.43 -30.83
CA SER A 139 13.13 1.41 -29.92
C SER A 139 13.01 1.78 -28.42
N PHE A 140 12.87 3.08 -28.09
CA PHE A 140 12.59 3.59 -26.74
C PHE A 140 11.10 3.62 -26.40
N VAL A 141 10.27 2.85 -27.10
CA VAL A 141 8.85 2.68 -26.73
C VAL A 141 8.75 1.78 -25.50
N ARG A 142 8.08 2.32 -24.48
CA ARG A 142 7.74 1.72 -23.18
C ARG A 142 7.47 0.22 -23.31
N GLN A 143 8.29 -0.63 -22.68
CA GLN A 143 7.79 -1.93 -22.20
C GLN A 143 7.17 -1.70 -20.82
N PRO A 144 5.83 -1.69 -20.70
CA PRO A 144 5.21 -1.65 -19.38
C PRO A 144 5.60 -2.95 -18.67
N GLN A 145 6.46 -2.86 -17.65
CA GLN A 145 6.58 -3.93 -16.67
C GLN A 145 5.22 -4.02 -15.96
N HIS A 146 4.37 -4.91 -16.44
CA HIS A 146 3.06 -5.13 -15.85
C HIS A 146 3.24 -5.67 -14.44
N LEU A 147 2.67 -4.98 -13.45
CA LEU A 147 2.63 -5.43 -12.05
C LEU A 147 2.18 -6.90 -11.95
N GLY A 148 1.26 -7.31 -12.84
CA GLY A 148 0.80 -8.70 -12.95
C GLY A 148 1.91 -9.70 -13.28
N SER A 149 2.87 -9.39 -14.15
CA SER A 149 3.95 -10.33 -14.48
C SER A 149 4.91 -10.54 -13.31
N LEU A 150 5.14 -9.51 -12.49
CA LEU A 150 5.93 -9.59 -11.27
C LEU A 150 5.21 -10.40 -10.18
N ILE A 151 3.91 -10.16 -10.00
CA ILE A 151 3.06 -10.95 -9.10
C ILE A 151 3.05 -12.43 -9.50
N LEU A 152 2.87 -12.71 -10.80
CA LEU A 152 2.92 -14.08 -11.32
C LEU A 152 4.30 -14.73 -11.10
N ARG A 153 5.40 -14.01 -11.29
CA ARG A 153 6.75 -14.53 -11.02
C ARG A 153 6.98 -14.89 -9.55
N LEU A 154 6.46 -14.10 -8.62
CA LEU A 154 6.58 -14.35 -7.18
C LEU A 154 5.61 -15.43 -6.69
N PHE A 155 4.39 -15.46 -7.23
CA PHE A 155 3.34 -16.41 -6.85
C PHE A 155 3.57 -17.80 -7.42
N ARG A 156 3.94 -17.91 -8.70
CA ARG A 156 4.07 -19.18 -9.43
C ARG A 156 5.00 -20.20 -8.76
N PRO A 157 6.16 -19.87 -8.17
CA PRO A 157 6.98 -20.88 -7.49
C PRO A 157 6.41 -21.28 -6.12
N GLN A 158 5.51 -20.49 -5.53
CA GLN A 158 5.05 -20.65 -4.15
C GLN A 158 3.59 -21.11 -4.04
N TRP A 159 2.89 -21.30 -5.17
CA TRP A 159 1.45 -21.56 -5.23
C TRP A 159 1.01 -22.76 -4.38
N TYR A 160 1.80 -23.85 -4.35
CA TYR A 160 1.47 -25.06 -3.60
C TYR A 160 1.52 -24.83 -2.08
N ARG A 161 2.42 -23.96 -1.60
CA ARG A 161 2.50 -23.60 -0.17
C ARG A 161 1.34 -22.72 0.24
N LEU A 162 0.95 -21.79 -0.64
CA LEU A 162 -0.22 -20.94 -0.45
C LEU A 162 -1.52 -21.76 -0.50
N ALA A 163 -1.61 -22.75 -1.40
CA ALA A 163 -2.72 -23.69 -1.48
C ALA A 163 -2.80 -24.56 -0.22
N LEU A 164 -1.66 -25.07 0.29
CA LEU A 164 -1.60 -25.81 1.55
C LEU A 164 -2.10 -24.97 2.73
N LEU A 165 -1.76 -23.67 2.77
CA LEU A 165 -2.25 -22.73 3.78
C LEU A 165 -3.77 -22.49 3.67
N ALA A 166 -4.32 -22.49 2.46
CA ALA A 166 -5.74 -22.30 2.24
C ALA A 166 -6.60 -23.44 2.83
N ILE A 167 -6.08 -24.67 2.93
CA ILE A 167 -6.83 -25.84 3.41
C ILE A 167 -7.34 -25.66 4.86
N PRO A 168 -6.48 -25.48 5.88
CA PRO A 168 -6.95 -25.35 7.25
C PRO A 168 -7.72 -24.02 7.47
N ALA A 169 -7.42 -22.98 6.70
CA ALA A 169 -8.18 -21.73 6.74
C ALA A 169 -9.62 -21.90 6.20
N THR A 170 -9.78 -22.68 5.13
CA THR A 170 -11.09 -23.06 4.59
C THR A 170 -11.85 -23.91 5.60
N ALA A 171 -11.18 -24.89 6.24
CA ALA A 171 -11.78 -25.72 7.28
C ALA A 171 -12.28 -24.88 8.48
N LEU A 172 -11.51 -23.85 8.90
CA LEU A 172 -11.96 -22.88 9.91
C LEU A 172 -13.20 -22.11 9.46
N GLY A 173 -13.23 -21.65 8.20
CA GLY A 173 -14.38 -20.93 7.65
C GLY A 173 -15.64 -21.81 7.64
N ILE A 174 -15.52 -23.07 7.22
CA ILE A 174 -16.61 -24.05 7.25
C ILE A 174 -17.06 -24.30 8.70
N LEU A 175 -16.13 -24.54 9.62
CA LEU A 175 -16.45 -24.80 11.04
C LEU A 175 -17.24 -23.63 11.65
N ASN A 176 -16.82 -22.39 11.39
CA ASN A 176 -17.52 -21.20 11.87
C ASN A 176 -18.91 -21.04 11.24
N ALA A 177 -19.05 -21.30 9.94
CA ALA A 177 -20.34 -21.28 9.27
C ALA A 177 -21.30 -22.33 9.84
N VAL A 178 -20.82 -23.56 10.04
CA VAL A 178 -21.59 -24.65 10.66
C VAL A 178 -21.98 -24.29 12.09
N PHE A 179 -21.06 -23.74 12.89
CA PHE A 179 -21.36 -23.30 14.25
C PHE A 179 -22.46 -22.24 14.26
N ALA A 180 -22.35 -21.22 13.41
CA ALA A 180 -23.35 -20.15 13.33
C ALA A 180 -24.74 -20.69 12.97
N VAL A 181 -24.83 -21.66 12.06
CA VAL A 181 -26.11 -22.26 11.65
C VAL A 181 -26.65 -23.23 12.70
N ALA A 182 -25.80 -24.06 13.31
CA ALA A 182 -26.22 -25.13 14.21
C ALA A 182 -26.49 -24.65 15.65
N PHE A 183 -25.76 -23.63 16.13
CA PHE A 183 -25.82 -23.14 17.52
C PHE A 183 -27.25 -22.91 18.02
N PRO A 184 -28.16 -22.25 17.27
CA PRO A 184 -29.46 -21.92 17.83
C PRO A 184 -30.41 -23.12 17.99
N TYR A 185 -30.15 -24.23 17.31
CA TYR A 185 -30.92 -25.46 17.48
C TYR A 185 -30.62 -26.15 18.82
N PHE A 186 -29.44 -25.94 19.38
CA PHE A 186 -29.05 -26.51 20.67
C PHE A 186 -29.51 -25.68 21.88
N LEU A 187 -30.07 -24.47 21.67
CA LEU A 187 -30.52 -23.59 22.77
C LEU A 187 -31.60 -24.20 23.65
N GLN A 188 -32.37 -25.17 23.13
CA GLN A 188 -33.43 -25.83 23.87
C GLN A 188 -32.89 -26.87 24.87
N ASN A 189 -31.67 -27.37 24.67
CA ASN A 189 -31.05 -28.39 25.52
C ASN A 189 -29.65 -27.94 25.97
N LEU A 190 -29.58 -27.43 27.20
CA LEU A 190 -28.36 -26.87 27.77
C LEU A 190 -27.18 -27.88 27.79
N ALA A 191 -27.44 -29.15 28.10
CA ALA A 191 -26.39 -30.17 28.16
C ALA A 191 -25.79 -30.45 26.77
N GLU A 192 -26.62 -30.49 25.73
CA GLU A 192 -26.15 -30.64 24.35
C GLU A 192 -25.43 -29.39 23.84
N LEU A 193 -25.94 -28.20 24.17
CA LEU A 193 -25.31 -26.92 23.84
C LEU A 193 -23.88 -26.82 24.39
N VAL A 194 -23.69 -27.21 25.66
CA VAL A 194 -22.36 -27.19 26.30
C VAL A 194 -21.41 -28.16 25.59
N ARG A 195 -21.84 -29.40 25.31
CA ARG A 195 -21.03 -30.39 24.59
C ARG A 195 -20.67 -29.92 23.18
N PHE A 196 -21.63 -29.37 22.44
CA PHE A 196 -21.42 -28.83 21.10
C PHE A 196 -20.44 -27.65 21.10
N THR A 197 -20.61 -26.71 22.03
CA THR A 197 -19.73 -25.53 22.13
C THR A 197 -18.32 -25.90 22.55
N LEU A 198 -18.16 -26.82 23.50
CA LEU A 198 -16.83 -27.33 23.90
C LEU A 198 -16.12 -28.03 22.73
N ALA A 199 -16.84 -28.87 21.98
CA ALA A 199 -16.29 -29.52 20.80
C ALA A 199 -15.87 -28.50 19.73
N PHE A 200 -16.73 -27.50 19.46
CA PHE A 200 -16.40 -26.41 18.53
C PHE A 200 -15.15 -25.65 18.97
N VAL A 201 -15.06 -25.24 20.24
CA VAL A 201 -13.91 -24.49 20.76
C VAL A 201 -12.62 -25.32 20.67
N ALA A 202 -12.67 -26.60 21.04
CA ALA A 202 -11.51 -27.48 20.95
C ALA A 202 -11.01 -27.66 19.50
N ILE A 203 -11.92 -27.92 18.56
CA ILE A 203 -11.59 -28.07 17.13
C ILE A 203 -11.10 -26.75 16.55
N SER A 204 -11.78 -25.63 16.85
CA SER A 204 -11.40 -24.30 16.39
C SER A 204 -10.02 -23.90 16.91
N LEU A 205 -9.70 -24.21 18.17
CA LEU A 205 -8.38 -23.95 18.74
C LEU A 205 -7.31 -24.77 18.04
N MET A 206 -7.55 -26.07 17.86
CA MET A 206 -6.62 -26.96 17.14
C MET A 206 -6.35 -26.45 15.72
N LEU A 207 -7.40 -26.17 14.95
CA LEU A 207 -7.27 -25.64 13.59
C LEU A 207 -6.60 -24.27 13.57
N SER A 208 -6.86 -23.40 14.55
CA SER A 208 -6.22 -22.08 14.66
C SER A 208 -4.71 -22.20 14.90
N VAL A 209 -4.30 -23.10 15.80
CA VAL A 209 -2.88 -23.39 16.07
C VAL A 209 -2.22 -23.96 14.81
N VAL A 210 -2.85 -24.93 14.14
CA VAL A 210 -2.33 -25.51 12.89
C VAL A 210 -2.21 -24.44 11.80
N THR A 211 -3.25 -23.63 11.60
CA THR A 211 -3.25 -22.55 10.60
C THR A 211 -2.17 -21.51 10.90
N SER A 212 -1.99 -21.14 12.16
CA SER A 212 -1.00 -20.15 12.58
C SER A 212 0.44 -20.68 12.43
N GLY A 213 0.68 -21.93 12.86
CA GLY A 213 1.97 -22.59 12.70
C GLY A 213 2.35 -22.78 11.22
N LEU A 214 1.38 -23.21 10.40
CA LEU A 214 1.58 -23.34 8.96
C LEU A 214 1.82 -21.98 8.29
N THR A 215 1.07 -20.94 8.70
CA THR A 215 1.29 -19.57 8.21
C THR A 215 2.73 -19.13 8.51
N ALA A 216 3.21 -19.29 9.74
CA ALA A 216 4.57 -18.94 10.12
C ALA A 216 5.62 -19.73 9.32
N PHE A 217 5.39 -21.03 9.13
CA PHE A 217 6.28 -21.86 8.32
C PHE A 217 6.35 -21.41 6.85
N VAL A 218 5.19 -21.17 6.21
CA VAL A 218 5.10 -20.71 4.82
C VAL A 218 5.73 -19.33 4.69
N LYS A 219 5.43 -18.38 5.59
CA LYS A 219 6.04 -17.05 5.60
C LYS A 219 7.57 -17.12 5.64
N ARG A 220 8.12 -17.89 6.59
CA ARG A 220 9.57 -18.08 6.71
C ARG A 220 10.18 -18.65 5.43
N ARG A 221 9.59 -19.71 4.87
CA ARG A 221 10.10 -20.37 3.67
C ARG A 221 10.04 -19.47 2.44
N MET A 222 8.93 -18.74 2.24
CA MET A 222 8.80 -17.77 1.16
C MET A 222 9.81 -16.63 1.29
N ALA A 223 9.98 -16.07 2.49
CA ALA A 223 10.94 -15.01 2.74
C ALA A 223 12.38 -15.46 2.43
N LEU A 224 12.76 -16.67 2.88
CA LEU A 224 14.09 -17.22 2.61
C LEU A 224 14.33 -17.50 1.12
N ASP A 225 13.34 -18.01 0.40
CA ASP A 225 13.47 -18.24 -1.05
C ASP A 225 13.66 -16.92 -1.81
N ILE A 226 12.87 -15.89 -1.48
CA ILE A 226 13.00 -14.56 -2.09
C ILE A 226 14.37 -13.95 -1.77
N VAL A 227 14.81 -14.06 -0.51
CA VAL A 227 16.14 -13.55 -0.11
C VAL A 227 17.24 -14.31 -0.85
N ARG A 228 17.15 -15.63 -0.98
CA ARG A 228 18.14 -16.43 -1.74
C ARG A 228 18.26 -15.96 -3.19
N ASP A 229 17.14 -15.63 -3.82
CA ASP A 229 17.13 -15.15 -5.20
C ASP A 229 17.64 -13.69 -5.30
N LEU A 230 17.48 -12.89 -4.23
CA LEU A 230 17.92 -11.49 -4.17
C LEU A 230 19.41 -11.35 -3.86
N VAL A 231 19.99 -12.21 -3.01
CA VAL A 231 21.37 -12.11 -2.52
C VAL A 231 22.41 -12.00 -3.65
N PRO A 232 22.36 -12.81 -4.73
CA PRO A 232 23.29 -12.66 -5.85
C PRO A 232 23.19 -11.28 -6.49
N THR A 233 21.98 -10.72 -6.60
CA THR A 233 21.77 -9.38 -7.14
C THR A 233 22.35 -8.30 -6.23
N LEU A 234 22.29 -8.48 -4.90
CA LEU A 234 22.86 -7.52 -3.95
C LEU A 234 24.37 -7.33 -4.13
N GLN A 235 25.09 -8.37 -4.59
CA GLN A 235 26.53 -8.31 -4.82
C GLN A 235 26.93 -7.41 -5.98
N TYR A 236 26.01 -7.15 -6.92
CA TYR A 236 26.24 -6.27 -8.07
C TYR A 236 25.71 -4.84 -7.84
N LEU A 237 25.12 -4.57 -6.68
CA LEU A 237 24.67 -3.21 -6.35
C LEU A 237 25.88 -2.33 -6.08
N SER A 238 25.95 -1.19 -6.78
CA SER A 238 27.03 -0.23 -6.56
C SER A 238 26.97 0.32 -5.13
N PRO A 239 28.02 0.13 -4.31
CA PRO A 239 28.07 0.70 -2.96
C PRO A 239 28.16 2.23 -2.98
N GLN A 240 28.44 2.84 -4.15
CA GLN A 240 28.42 4.30 -4.32
C GLN A 240 26.99 4.84 -4.41
N PHE A 241 26.03 4.03 -4.87
CA PHE A 241 24.65 4.47 -5.10
C PHE A 241 23.66 4.03 -4.01
N TYR A 242 23.86 2.85 -3.40
CA TYR A 242 22.91 2.30 -2.43
C TYR A 242 23.42 2.46 -0.99
N THR A 243 22.49 2.80 -0.09
CA THR A 243 22.77 2.89 1.35
C THR A 243 22.44 1.58 2.08
N VAL A 244 22.96 1.42 3.31
CA VAL A 244 22.55 0.34 4.22
C VAL A 244 21.04 0.42 4.53
N GLY A 245 20.49 1.64 4.61
CA GLY A 245 19.06 1.87 4.78
C GLY A 245 18.21 1.35 3.60
N ASP A 246 18.70 1.49 2.36
CA ASP A 246 18.02 0.94 1.18
C ASP A 246 18.00 -0.60 1.23
N ALA A 247 19.10 -1.24 1.62
CA ALA A 247 19.16 -2.68 1.80
C ALA A 247 18.19 -3.18 2.87
N TYR A 248 18.11 -2.48 4.01
CA TYR A 248 17.17 -2.79 5.08
C TYR A 248 15.71 -2.61 4.63
N THR A 249 15.42 -1.55 3.87
CA THR A 249 14.07 -1.31 3.30
C THR A 249 13.66 -2.45 2.37
N ARG A 250 14.59 -2.99 1.57
CA ARG A 250 14.31 -4.16 0.72
C ARG A 250 13.99 -5.40 1.53
N PHE A 251 14.67 -5.62 2.65
CA PHE A 251 14.33 -6.70 3.57
C PHE A 251 12.91 -6.55 4.13
N GLN A 252 12.52 -5.34 4.53
CA GLN A 252 11.14 -5.07 4.99
C GLN A 252 10.12 -5.27 3.87
N ASP A 253 10.41 -4.81 2.65
CA ASP A 253 9.53 -4.99 1.48
C ASP A 253 9.28 -6.48 1.21
N VAL A 254 10.28 -7.36 1.36
CA VAL A 254 10.11 -8.81 1.27
C VAL A 254 9.10 -9.32 2.30
N GLN A 255 9.20 -8.88 3.56
CA GLN A 255 8.26 -9.28 4.60
C GLN A 255 6.83 -8.82 4.27
N HIS A 256 6.66 -7.56 3.83
CA HIS A 256 5.35 -7.04 3.44
C HIS A 256 4.72 -7.80 2.27
N VAL A 257 5.52 -8.15 1.25
CA VAL A 257 5.05 -8.94 0.12
C VAL A 257 4.63 -10.34 0.56
N VAL A 258 5.44 -11.00 1.39
CA VAL A 258 5.13 -12.33 1.93
C VAL A 258 3.87 -12.30 2.81
N ASP A 259 3.72 -11.28 3.65
CA ASP A 259 2.56 -11.09 4.50
C ASP A 259 1.28 -10.87 3.68
N ALA A 260 1.35 -10.08 2.61
CA ALA A 260 0.23 -9.87 1.69
C ALA A 260 -0.19 -11.18 1.02
N PHE A 261 0.74 -11.95 0.44
CA PHE A 261 0.40 -13.20 -0.25
C PHE A 261 -0.12 -14.29 0.68
N THR A 262 0.61 -14.59 1.76
CA THR A 262 0.18 -15.59 2.75
C THR A 262 -1.13 -15.18 3.39
N GLY A 263 -1.28 -13.86 3.59
CA GLY A 263 -2.47 -13.32 4.17
C GLY A 263 -3.70 -13.42 3.28
N LEU A 264 -3.59 -13.12 1.99
CA LEU A 264 -4.66 -13.31 1.02
C LEU A 264 -5.02 -14.80 0.87
N ALA A 265 -4.02 -15.68 0.79
CA ALA A 265 -4.23 -17.12 0.67
C ALA A 265 -4.99 -17.74 1.87
N ARG A 266 -4.81 -17.17 3.07
CA ARG A 266 -5.51 -17.60 4.28
C ARG A 266 -6.90 -16.98 4.41
N ASP A 267 -7.00 -15.66 4.24
CA ASP A 267 -8.21 -14.92 4.62
C ASP A 267 -9.29 -14.97 3.54
N LEU A 268 -8.91 -15.06 2.26
CA LEU A 268 -9.88 -15.10 1.17
C LEU A 268 -10.73 -16.38 1.21
N PRO A 269 -10.18 -17.61 1.30
CA PRO A 269 -10.99 -18.82 1.40
C PRO A 269 -11.81 -18.87 2.69
N TYR A 270 -11.23 -18.45 3.82
CA TYR A 270 -11.93 -18.34 5.10
C TYR A 270 -13.17 -17.44 4.98
N ALA A 271 -13.01 -16.24 4.43
CA ALA A 271 -14.12 -15.32 4.21
C ALA A 271 -15.16 -15.90 3.26
N LEU A 272 -14.72 -16.47 2.14
CA LEU A 272 -15.59 -17.00 1.10
C LEU A 272 -16.47 -18.15 1.64
N MET A 273 -15.94 -19.04 2.48
CA MET A 273 -16.74 -20.10 3.11
C MET A 273 -17.82 -19.56 4.03
N ILE A 274 -17.50 -18.53 4.82
CA ILE A 274 -18.48 -17.88 5.70
C ILE A 274 -19.55 -17.17 4.87
N TRP A 275 -19.17 -16.47 3.80
CA TRP A 275 -20.10 -15.81 2.89
C TRP A 275 -21.02 -16.81 2.18
N ILE A 276 -20.49 -17.93 1.69
CA ILE A 276 -21.29 -18.99 1.07
C ILE A 276 -22.25 -19.58 2.09
N GLY A 277 -21.78 -19.94 3.29
CA GLY A 277 -22.63 -20.50 4.34
C GLY A 277 -23.73 -19.53 4.77
N ALA A 278 -23.41 -18.24 4.87
CA ALA A 278 -24.37 -17.19 5.22
C ALA A 278 -25.43 -16.99 4.14
N LEU A 279 -25.00 -16.86 2.88
CA LEU A 279 -25.91 -16.66 1.75
C LEU A 279 -26.82 -17.86 1.56
N TRP A 280 -26.26 -19.08 1.61
CA TRP A 280 -27.04 -20.31 1.54
C TRP A 280 -28.13 -20.35 2.61
N TYR A 281 -27.74 -20.16 3.88
CA TYR A 281 -28.68 -20.13 5.02
C TYR A 281 -29.77 -19.06 4.87
N LEU A 282 -29.40 -17.86 4.43
CA LEU A 282 -30.33 -16.75 4.22
C LEU A 282 -31.30 -17.00 3.08
N THR A 283 -30.83 -17.55 1.95
CA THR A 283 -31.67 -17.79 0.78
C THR A 283 -32.78 -18.81 1.04
N GLU A 284 -32.51 -19.86 1.82
CA GLU A 284 -33.54 -20.87 2.17
C GLU A 284 -34.64 -20.31 3.08
N ARG A 285 -34.34 -19.31 3.90
CA ARG A 285 -35.29 -18.76 4.89
C ARG A 285 -35.98 -17.48 4.42
N ALA A 286 -35.23 -16.55 3.83
CA ALA A 286 -35.75 -15.30 3.28
C ALA A 286 -34.78 -14.71 2.23
N SER A 287 -35.07 -14.96 0.96
CA SER A 287 -34.31 -14.42 -0.18
C SER A 287 -34.21 -12.89 -0.19
N THR A 288 -35.21 -12.18 0.35
CA THR A 288 -35.17 -10.71 0.49
C THR A 288 -34.09 -10.25 1.46
N VAL A 289 -33.92 -10.94 2.60
CA VAL A 289 -32.86 -10.61 3.59
C VAL A 289 -31.48 -10.90 3.01
N ALA A 290 -31.35 -12.00 2.25
CA ALA A 290 -30.11 -12.31 1.53
C ALA A 290 -29.73 -11.20 0.53
N ALA A 291 -30.71 -10.74 -0.28
CA ALA A 291 -30.49 -9.67 -1.25
C ALA A 291 -30.13 -8.33 -0.59
N VAL A 292 -30.77 -7.99 0.53
CA VAL A 292 -30.45 -6.79 1.31
C VAL A 292 -29.04 -6.87 1.90
N MET A 293 -28.64 -8.02 2.46
CA MET A 293 -27.30 -8.20 3.02
C MET A 293 -26.21 -8.11 1.95
N LEU A 294 -26.43 -8.72 0.77
CA LEU A 294 -25.55 -8.59 -0.37
C LEU A 294 -25.45 -7.12 -0.83
N GLY A 295 -26.60 -6.43 -0.93
CA GLY A 295 -26.66 -5.01 -1.26
C GLY A 295 -25.92 -4.13 -0.25
N LEU A 296 -26.06 -4.41 1.05
CA LEU A 296 -25.37 -3.71 2.12
C LEU A 296 -23.86 -3.92 2.03
N LEU A 297 -23.38 -5.13 1.75
CA LEU A 297 -21.96 -5.39 1.52
C LEU A 297 -21.44 -4.58 0.31
N VAL A 298 -22.15 -4.63 -0.82
CA VAL A 298 -21.74 -3.85 -2.00
C VAL A 298 -21.73 -2.36 -1.68
N ALA A 299 -22.72 -1.84 -0.96
CA ALA A 299 -22.77 -0.46 -0.51
C ALA A 299 -21.60 -0.10 0.42
N ILE A 300 -21.27 -0.95 1.40
CA ILE A 300 -20.11 -0.78 2.29
C ILE A 300 -18.82 -0.73 1.48
N ILE A 301 -18.61 -1.66 0.54
CA ILE A 301 -17.41 -1.68 -0.31
C ILE A 301 -17.33 -0.40 -1.15
N VAL A 302 -18.43 0.00 -1.80
CA VAL A 302 -18.46 1.20 -2.66
C VAL A 302 -18.25 2.48 -1.85
N CYS A 303 -18.86 2.60 -0.67
CA CYS A 303 -18.72 3.77 0.20
C CYS A 303 -17.35 3.86 0.89
N LEU A 304 -16.77 2.73 1.33
CA LEU A 304 -15.46 2.71 1.99
C LEU A 304 -14.30 2.78 1.01
N SER A 305 -14.46 2.28 -0.22
CA SER A 305 -13.42 2.33 -1.26
C SER A 305 -12.78 3.71 -1.48
N PRO A 306 -13.52 4.82 -1.68
CA PRO A 306 -12.92 6.14 -1.87
C PRO A 306 -12.21 6.64 -0.60
N PHE A 307 -12.79 6.38 0.58
CA PHE A 307 -12.17 6.72 1.86
C PHE A 307 -10.82 6.02 2.00
N VAL A 308 -10.75 4.74 1.65
CA VAL A 308 -9.55 3.94 1.86
C VAL A 308 -8.50 4.23 0.80
N ARG A 309 -8.91 4.54 -0.43
CA ARG A 309 -7.98 5.12 -1.41
C ARG A 309 -7.35 6.41 -0.87
N ARG A 310 -8.12 7.26 -0.19
CA ARG A 310 -7.63 8.51 0.41
C ARG A 310 -6.67 8.25 1.57
N VAL A 311 -7.04 7.36 2.48
CA VAL A 311 -6.20 6.92 3.61
C VAL A 311 -4.90 6.30 3.11
N ARG A 312 -4.96 5.39 2.14
CA ARG A 312 -3.77 4.75 1.55
C ARG A 312 -2.81 5.79 0.98
N ASN A 313 -3.34 6.78 0.25
CA ASN A 313 -2.52 7.87 -0.25
C ASN A 313 -1.89 8.68 0.89
N TYR A 314 -2.61 8.90 2.00
CA TYR A 314 -2.08 9.58 3.17
C TYR A 314 -0.99 8.78 3.90
N PHE A 315 -1.18 7.47 4.13
CA PHE A 315 -0.14 6.60 4.69
C PHE A 315 1.09 6.52 3.81
N TYR A 316 0.86 6.55 2.51
CA TYR A 316 1.94 6.62 1.55
C TYR A 316 2.79 7.90 1.75
N LEU A 317 2.17 9.07 1.89
CA LEU A 317 2.86 10.33 2.21
C LEU A 317 3.64 10.25 3.52
N ILE A 318 3.04 9.64 4.55
CA ILE A 318 3.71 9.45 5.85
C ILE A 318 4.94 8.56 5.71
N ARG A 319 4.83 7.41 5.03
CA ARG A 319 5.95 6.47 4.85
C ARG A 319 7.16 7.18 4.25
N LEU A 320 6.93 8.10 3.33
CA LEU A 320 8.00 8.86 2.71
C LEU A 320 8.58 9.93 3.62
N ARG A 321 7.73 10.65 4.39
CA ARG A 321 8.22 11.60 5.39
C ARG A 321 9.10 10.88 6.41
N THR A 322 8.68 9.70 6.87
CA THR A 322 9.47 8.83 7.76
C THR A 322 10.78 8.39 7.11
N ALA A 323 10.79 8.00 5.83
CA ALA A 323 12.00 7.65 5.11
C ALA A 323 12.97 8.83 4.99
N ASN A 324 12.47 10.02 4.65
CA ASN A 324 13.27 11.24 4.58
C ASN A 324 13.87 11.61 5.97
N LEU A 325 13.05 11.58 7.02
CA LEU A 325 13.51 11.86 8.39
C LEU A 325 14.55 10.84 8.87
N ASN A 326 14.39 9.56 8.52
CA ASN A 326 15.42 8.54 8.80
C ASN A 326 16.74 8.85 8.08
N ASN A 327 16.69 9.27 6.83
CA ASN A 327 17.90 9.65 6.09
C ASN A 327 18.57 10.89 6.72
N LEU A 328 17.80 11.92 7.06
CA LEU A 328 18.31 13.09 7.78
C LEU A 328 18.97 12.70 9.10
N LEU A 329 18.37 11.78 9.85
CA LEU A 329 18.94 11.26 11.10
C LEU A 329 20.27 10.56 10.86
N VAL A 330 20.36 9.69 9.87
CA VAL A 330 21.61 9.00 9.49
C VAL A 330 22.69 10.00 9.10
N HIS A 331 22.37 11.03 8.31
CA HIS A 331 23.34 12.06 7.94
C HIS A 331 23.75 12.98 9.10
N SER A 332 22.84 13.23 10.04
CA SER A 332 23.13 14.01 11.26
C SER A 332 23.85 13.20 12.34
N TRP A 333 24.01 11.88 12.13
CA TRP A 333 24.61 10.98 13.11
C TRP A 333 26.09 11.32 13.31
N GLY A 334 26.49 11.64 14.55
CA GLY A 334 27.83 12.14 14.86
C GLY A 334 28.02 13.66 14.70
N GLY A 335 26.98 14.38 14.27
CA GLY A 335 26.91 15.83 14.24
C GLY A 335 26.47 16.45 15.58
N ARG A 336 26.03 17.72 15.55
CA ARG A 336 25.48 18.42 16.73
C ARG A 336 24.16 17.80 17.18
N LEU A 337 23.92 17.75 18.49
CA LEU A 337 22.67 17.24 19.09
C LEU A 337 21.42 17.90 18.49
N ASP A 338 21.47 19.20 18.21
CA ASP A 338 20.35 19.96 17.64
C ASP A 338 19.94 19.46 16.24
N THR A 339 20.91 18.99 15.45
CA THR A 339 20.66 18.42 14.11
C THR A 339 20.01 17.04 14.15
N ILE A 340 20.10 16.34 15.28
CA ILE A 340 19.46 15.04 15.53
C ILE A 340 18.08 15.25 16.18
N TYR A 341 17.99 16.18 17.12
CA TYR A 341 16.80 16.39 17.94
C TYR A 341 15.57 16.73 17.10
N THR A 342 15.70 17.67 16.16
CA THR A 342 14.56 18.16 15.37
C THR A 342 13.98 17.07 14.44
N PRO A 343 14.79 16.37 13.62
CA PRO A 343 14.28 15.27 12.81
C PRO A 343 13.75 14.11 13.65
N TRP A 344 14.37 13.81 14.81
CA TRP A 344 13.91 12.76 15.70
C TRP A 344 12.54 13.06 16.30
N GLN A 345 12.35 14.28 16.81
CA GLN A 345 11.07 14.74 17.34
C GLN A 345 9.99 14.72 16.26
N GLU A 346 10.32 15.15 15.04
CA GLU A 346 9.38 15.10 13.93
C GLU A 346 9.06 13.66 13.53
N LEU A 347 10.03 12.74 13.55
CA LEU A 347 9.83 11.31 13.27
C LEU A 347 8.85 10.70 14.27
N VAL A 348 9.06 10.95 15.57
CA VAL A 348 8.15 10.52 16.64
C VAL A 348 6.76 11.09 16.42
N THR A 349 6.66 12.39 16.12
CA THR A 349 5.37 13.06 15.92
C THR A 349 4.63 12.53 14.69
N THR A 350 5.35 12.27 13.60
CA THR A 350 4.78 11.74 12.36
C THR A 350 4.29 10.30 12.56
N THR A 351 5.09 9.47 13.25
CA THR A 351 4.73 8.09 13.60
C THR A 351 3.52 8.06 14.54
N PHE A 352 3.48 8.97 15.52
CA PHE A 352 2.34 9.11 16.42
C PHE A 352 1.07 9.56 15.69
N ARG A 353 1.17 10.55 14.80
CA ARG A 353 0.04 10.97 13.93
C ARG A 353 -0.44 9.81 13.06
N GLN A 354 0.47 9.01 12.51
CA GLN A 354 0.12 7.80 11.76
C GLN A 354 -0.69 6.82 12.60
N ALA A 355 -0.24 6.57 13.84
CA ALA A 355 -0.97 5.72 14.78
C ALA A 355 -2.36 6.30 15.10
N LEU A 356 -2.46 7.61 15.34
CA LEU A 356 -3.74 8.28 15.57
C LEU A 356 -4.71 8.12 14.40
N TRP A 357 -4.25 8.27 13.15
CA TRP A 357 -5.10 8.07 11.97
C TRP A 357 -5.54 6.61 11.78
N ASN A 358 -4.75 5.65 12.25
CA ASN A 358 -5.14 4.25 12.27
C ASN A 358 -6.27 3.96 13.26
N ILE A 359 -6.36 4.69 14.39
CA ILE A 359 -7.35 4.42 15.45
C ILE A 359 -8.79 4.52 14.92
N PRO A 360 -9.26 5.63 14.32
CA PRO A 360 -10.64 5.69 13.81
C PRO A 360 -10.93 4.59 12.79
N ILE A 361 -9.97 4.22 11.96
CA ILE A 361 -10.15 3.19 10.94
C ILE A 361 -10.32 1.82 11.60
N THR A 362 -9.42 1.45 12.50
CA THR A 362 -9.51 0.17 13.21
C THR A 362 -10.74 0.13 14.11
N THR A 363 -11.12 1.23 14.75
CA THR A 363 -12.33 1.34 15.58
C THR A 363 -13.60 1.22 14.73
N VAL A 364 -13.72 1.98 13.63
CA VAL A 364 -14.88 1.87 12.72
C VAL A 364 -14.99 0.45 12.18
N MET A 365 -13.88 -0.15 11.78
CA MET A 365 -13.88 -1.53 11.28
C MET A 365 -14.23 -2.54 12.38
N GLN A 366 -13.72 -2.42 13.61
CA GLN A 366 -14.12 -3.27 14.73
C GLN A 366 -15.62 -3.15 15.02
N GLN A 367 -16.16 -1.92 14.94
CA GLN A 367 -17.58 -1.63 15.15
C GLN A 367 -18.47 -1.93 13.94
N THR A 368 -17.92 -2.24 12.75
CA THR A 368 -18.79 -2.70 11.65
C THR A 368 -19.54 -3.97 12.04
N SER A 369 -18.96 -4.83 12.88
CA SER A 369 -19.62 -6.05 13.39
C SER A 369 -20.94 -5.74 14.10
N SER A 370 -20.98 -4.69 14.92
CA SER A 370 -22.19 -4.26 15.64
C SER A 370 -23.24 -3.65 14.71
N LEU A 371 -22.84 -2.91 13.67
CA LEU A 371 -23.77 -2.43 12.62
C LEU A 371 -24.48 -3.59 11.92
N GLY A 372 -23.74 -4.66 11.63
CA GLY A 372 -24.31 -5.88 11.10
C GLY A 372 -25.39 -6.46 12.01
N ILE A 373 -25.08 -6.62 13.30
CA ILE A 373 -26.04 -7.14 14.31
C ILE A 373 -27.28 -6.25 14.42
N VAL A 374 -27.12 -4.93 14.41
CA VAL A 374 -28.24 -3.97 14.47
C VAL A 374 -29.11 -4.06 13.23
N ALA A 375 -28.52 -4.16 12.03
CA ALA A 375 -29.27 -4.33 10.79
C ALA A 375 -30.10 -5.62 10.83
N VAL A 376 -29.51 -6.72 11.28
CA VAL A 376 -30.21 -8.01 11.45
C VAL A 376 -31.35 -7.90 12.46
N GLY A 377 -31.10 -7.30 13.62
CA GLY A 377 -32.12 -7.09 14.64
C GLY A 377 -33.29 -6.23 14.15
N PHE A 378 -33.00 -5.15 13.41
CA PHE A 378 -34.01 -4.29 12.81
C PHE A 378 -34.86 -5.04 11.76
N PHE A 379 -34.22 -5.76 10.84
CA PHE A 379 -34.94 -6.51 9.80
C PHE A 379 -35.76 -7.67 10.36
N ALA A 380 -35.22 -8.37 11.36
CA ALA A 380 -35.93 -9.44 12.05
C ALA A 380 -37.10 -8.89 12.89
N GLY A 381 -36.96 -7.70 13.49
CA GLY A 381 -38.06 -7.00 14.15
C GLY A 381 -39.20 -6.64 13.19
N LEU A 382 -38.87 -6.19 11.98
CA LEU A 382 -39.86 -5.89 10.92
C LEU A 382 -40.57 -7.15 10.39
N HIS A 383 -39.94 -8.32 10.47
CA HIS A 383 -40.47 -9.60 9.99
C HIS A 383 -40.67 -10.61 11.13
N SER A 384 -41.01 -10.12 12.32
CA SER A 384 -41.13 -10.92 13.55
C SER A 384 -42.08 -12.12 13.42
N HIS A 385 -43.11 -12.02 12.58
CA HIS A 385 -44.04 -13.11 12.29
C HIS A 385 -43.47 -14.24 11.41
N ARG A 386 -42.34 -14.01 10.71
CA ARG A 386 -41.70 -14.98 9.81
C ARG A 386 -40.41 -15.58 10.36
N PHE A 387 -39.82 -15.00 11.40
CA PHE A 387 -38.53 -15.42 11.95
C PHE A 387 -38.65 -15.88 13.40
N GLY A 388 -38.39 -17.16 13.64
CA GLY A 388 -38.15 -17.66 15.00
C GLY A 388 -36.84 -17.13 15.58
N MET A 389 -36.68 -17.21 16.91
CA MET A 389 -35.46 -16.80 17.62
C MET A 389 -34.19 -17.51 17.10
N ALA A 390 -34.30 -18.79 16.75
CA ALA A 390 -33.17 -19.58 16.28
C ALA A 390 -32.56 -19.04 14.97
N PRO A 391 -33.35 -18.81 13.91
CA PRO A 391 -32.84 -18.16 12.70
C PRO A 391 -32.22 -16.78 12.88
N LEU A 392 -32.75 -15.97 13.80
CA LEU A 392 -32.24 -14.63 14.10
C LEU A 392 -30.82 -14.70 14.69
N LEU A 393 -30.60 -15.62 15.63
CA LEU A 393 -29.29 -15.83 16.25
C LEU A 393 -28.26 -16.36 15.26
N SER A 394 -28.62 -17.30 14.37
CA SER A 394 -27.72 -17.74 13.30
C SER A 394 -27.28 -16.59 12.41
N LEU A 395 -28.21 -15.70 12.09
CA LEU A 395 -27.97 -14.55 11.23
C LEU A 395 -27.01 -13.56 11.88
N ILE A 396 -27.15 -13.30 13.18
CA ILE A 396 -26.23 -12.47 13.98
C ILE A 396 -24.81 -13.05 13.94
N PHE A 397 -24.65 -14.36 14.16
CA PHE A 397 -23.33 -15.00 14.12
C PHE A 397 -22.70 -14.93 12.74
N LEU A 398 -23.46 -15.28 11.69
CA LEU A 398 -22.97 -15.23 10.31
C LEU A 398 -22.52 -13.83 9.93
N VAL A 399 -23.30 -12.80 10.23
CA VAL A 399 -22.94 -11.41 9.94
C VAL A 399 -21.69 -10.98 10.71
N ASN A 400 -21.55 -11.38 11.97
CA ASN A 400 -20.34 -11.08 12.74
C ASN A 400 -19.09 -11.75 12.12
N TYR A 401 -19.19 -13.03 11.76
CA TYR A 401 -18.09 -13.74 11.08
C TYR A 401 -17.75 -13.15 9.72
N MET A 402 -18.76 -12.77 8.93
CA MET A 402 -18.59 -12.15 7.62
C MET A 402 -17.82 -10.84 7.74
N ILE A 403 -18.22 -9.99 8.68
CA ILE A 403 -17.58 -8.68 8.89
C ILE A 403 -16.15 -8.84 9.41
N GLY A 404 -15.93 -9.76 10.36
CA GLY A 404 -14.59 -10.10 10.83
C GLY A 404 -13.68 -10.60 9.69
N ALA A 405 -14.22 -11.40 8.77
CA ALA A 405 -13.48 -11.90 7.62
C ALA A 405 -13.19 -10.78 6.60
N THR A 406 -14.15 -9.89 6.34
CA THR A 406 -13.95 -8.71 5.48
C THR A 406 -12.92 -7.74 6.07
N TYR A 407 -12.90 -7.56 7.39
CA TYR A 407 -11.87 -6.76 8.07
C TYR A 407 -10.46 -7.33 7.88
N ALA A 408 -10.32 -8.65 8.02
CA ALA A 408 -9.02 -9.33 7.85
C ALA A 408 -8.45 -9.15 6.43
N LEU A 409 -9.32 -9.12 5.41
CA LEU A 409 -8.97 -8.79 4.03
C LEU A 409 -8.58 -7.31 3.84
N TYR A 410 -9.07 -6.42 4.70
CA TYR A 410 -8.87 -4.98 4.59
C TYR A 410 -7.56 -4.47 5.22
N GLN A 411 -7.04 -5.19 6.21
CA GLN A 411 -5.80 -4.83 6.90
C GLN A 411 -4.52 -5.12 6.10
N LYS A 412 -4.64 -5.76 4.94
CA LYS A 412 -3.51 -6.22 4.11
C LYS A 412 -3.42 -5.42 2.83
#